data_AF-A0A3C0PPH0-F1
#
_entry.id   AF-A0A3C0PPH0-F1
#
_cell.length_a   1.000
_cell.length_b   1.000
_cell.length_c   1.000
_cell.angle_alpha   90.00
_cell.angle_beta   90.00
_cell.angle_gamma   90.00
#
_symmetry.space_group_name_H-M   'P 1'
#
loop_
_entity.id
_entity.type
_entity.pdbx_description
1 polymer ?
#
loop_
_entity_poly.entity_id
_entity_poly.type
_entity_poly.pdbx_seq_one_letter_code
_entity_poly.pdbx_strand_id
1 'polypeptide(L)'
;DVVFPSVVRDRIRKIIPISPVADLLPLLQTEMNATLKLTATSAKAESPASQPKPDKIDVHVWVGAEERPAFLAQAQLLADRWQASLTIEIAKHHFNVIAGLEDPKSELMAVLLEG
;
A
#
# COMPACT_ATOMS: atom_id res chain seq x y z
N ASP A 1 -11.49 -4.94 -16.69
CA ASP A 1 -10.99 -5.70 -15.52
C ASP A 1 -11.19 -7.19 -15.70
N VAL A 2 -10.14 -7.96 -15.48
CA VAL A 2 -10.26 -9.43 -15.37
C VAL A 2 -10.66 -9.73 -13.93
N VAL A 3 -11.90 -10.14 -13.73
CA VAL A 3 -12.38 -10.55 -12.40
C VAL A 3 -11.82 -11.93 -12.11
N PHE A 4 -10.92 -12.02 -11.13
CA PHE A 4 -10.45 -13.32 -10.65
C PHE A 4 -11.64 -14.13 -10.09
N PRO A 5 -11.74 -15.44 -10.42
CA PRO A 5 -12.73 -16.32 -9.81
C PRO A 5 -12.70 -16.19 -8.29
N SER A 6 -13.88 -16.20 -7.63
CA SER A 6 -13.99 -16.03 -6.17
C SER A 6 -13.08 -17.00 -5.42
N VAL A 7 -12.99 -18.26 -5.86
CA VAL A 7 -12.12 -19.29 -5.29
C VAL A 7 -10.63 -18.90 -5.22
N VAL A 8 -10.15 -18.03 -6.11
CA VAL A 8 -8.77 -17.52 -6.06
C VAL A 8 -8.65 -16.37 -5.08
N ARG A 9 -9.62 -15.44 -5.08
CA ARG A 9 -9.64 -14.28 -4.17
C ARG A 9 -9.77 -14.71 -2.71
N ASP A 10 -10.59 -15.71 -2.43
CA ASP A 10 -10.85 -16.24 -1.08
C ASP A 10 -9.60 -16.92 -0.46
N ARG A 11 -8.55 -17.18 -1.25
CA ARG A 11 -7.27 -17.70 -0.75
C ARG A 11 -6.34 -16.62 -0.21
N ILE A 12 -6.58 -15.36 -0.54
CA ILE A 12 -5.78 -14.24 -0.04
C ILE A 12 -6.20 -13.99 1.40
N ARG A 13 -5.28 -14.18 2.35
CA ARG A 13 -5.57 -13.99 3.78
C ARG A 13 -5.21 -12.59 4.27
N LYS A 14 -4.11 -12.04 3.75
CA LYS A 14 -3.55 -10.78 4.22
C LYS A 14 -2.89 -10.01 3.08
N ILE A 15 -2.97 -8.69 3.15
CA ILE A 15 -2.31 -7.76 2.22
C ILE A 15 -1.52 -6.76 3.06
N ILE A 16 -0.23 -6.61 2.77
CA ILE A 16 0.65 -5.63 3.42
C ILE A 16 1.17 -4.65 2.36
N PRO A 17 0.49 -3.51 2.11
CA PRO A 17 1.05 -2.47 1.27
C PRO A 17 2.23 -1.82 2.00
N ILE A 18 3.45 -1.99 1.48
CA ILE A 18 4.68 -1.41 2.03
C ILE A 18 5.01 -0.15 1.24
N SER A 19 5.11 0.98 1.94
CA SER A 19 5.39 2.31 1.38
C SER A 19 4.53 2.65 0.15
N PRO A 20 3.19 2.49 0.23
CA PRO A 20 2.34 2.56 -0.95
C PRO A 20 2.25 3.99 -1.50
N VAL A 21 2.01 4.09 -2.81
CA VAL A 21 1.38 5.27 -3.42
C VAL A 21 -0.09 4.92 -3.63
N ALA A 22 -0.96 5.41 -2.75
CA ALA A 22 -2.36 5.01 -2.67
C ALA A 22 -3.31 5.96 -3.41
N ASP A 23 -2.88 7.18 -3.69
CA ASP A 23 -3.51 8.14 -4.56
C ASP A 23 -2.52 8.61 -5.63
N LEU A 24 -2.88 8.37 -6.89
CA LEU A 24 -2.09 8.70 -8.06
C LEU A 24 -2.36 10.12 -8.58
N LEU A 25 -3.40 10.82 -8.10
CA LEU A 25 -3.70 12.18 -8.54
C LEU A 25 -2.50 13.16 -8.38
N PRO A 26 -1.71 13.11 -7.30
CA PRO A 26 -0.52 13.95 -7.18
C PRO A 26 0.53 13.71 -8.28
N LEU A 27 0.59 12.49 -8.85
CA LEU A 27 1.57 12.17 -9.89
C LEU A 27 1.33 12.93 -11.19
N LEU A 28 0.10 13.40 -11.44
CA LEU A 28 -0.23 14.23 -12.60
C LEU A 28 0.62 15.51 -12.68
N GLN A 29 1.09 15.99 -11.52
CA GLN A 29 1.89 17.21 -11.37
C GLN A 29 3.39 16.94 -11.29
N THR A 30 3.84 15.73 -11.66
CA THR A 30 5.24 15.34 -11.61
C THR A 30 5.77 15.02 -13.00
N GLU A 31 7.09 15.13 -13.19
CA GLU A 31 7.74 14.73 -14.45
C GLU A 31 7.50 13.26 -14.81
N MET A 32 7.23 12.40 -13.81
CA MET A 32 6.89 10.99 -14.02
C MET A 32 5.67 10.80 -14.91
N ASN A 33 4.74 11.77 -14.95
CA ASN A 33 3.56 11.67 -15.78
C ASN A 33 3.85 11.75 -17.29
N ALA A 34 5.03 12.26 -17.69
CA ALA A 34 5.47 12.17 -19.08
C ALA A 34 5.59 10.70 -19.55
N THR A 35 5.93 9.80 -18.62
CA THR A 35 6.01 8.36 -18.84
C THR A 35 4.66 7.67 -18.58
N LEU A 36 4.03 7.96 -17.43
CA LEU A 36 2.81 7.25 -17.00
C LEU A 36 1.57 7.63 -17.82
N LYS A 37 1.54 8.84 -18.39
CA LYS A 37 0.44 9.38 -19.21
C LYS A 37 -0.93 9.27 -18.51
N LEU A 38 -0.95 9.46 -17.20
CA LEU A 38 -2.16 9.47 -16.41
C LEU A 38 -3.02 10.67 -16.79
N THR A 39 -4.32 10.42 -16.85
CA THR A 39 -5.37 11.43 -16.85
C THR A 39 -5.98 11.51 -15.45
N ALA A 40 -6.73 12.57 -15.14
CA ALA A 40 -7.47 12.63 -13.86
C ALA A 40 -8.40 11.42 -13.68
N THR A 41 -9.04 10.95 -14.76
CA THR A 41 -9.91 9.78 -14.75
C THR A 41 -9.14 8.50 -14.45
N SER A 42 -8.03 8.24 -15.16
CA SER A 42 -7.25 7.02 -14.96
C SER A 42 -6.50 7.03 -13.63
N ALA A 43 -5.96 8.17 -13.20
CA ALA A 43 -5.34 8.31 -11.89
C ALA A 43 -6.33 7.94 -10.78
N LYS A 44 -7.55 8.51 -10.80
CA LYS A 44 -8.58 8.18 -9.81
C LYS A 44 -9.02 6.71 -9.87
N ALA A 45 -9.19 6.16 -11.08
CA ALA A 45 -9.60 4.76 -11.25
C ALA A 45 -8.54 3.79 -10.71
N GLU A 46 -7.26 4.10 -10.87
CA GLU A 46 -6.14 3.26 -10.46
C GLU A 46 -5.63 3.58 -9.04
N SER A 47 -6.15 4.61 -8.35
CA SER A 47 -5.82 4.95 -6.96
C SER A 47 -6.47 3.95 -5.98
N PRO A 48 -5.71 3.11 -5.23
CA PRO A 48 -6.29 2.23 -4.22
C PRO A 48 -7.15 2.96 -3.18
N ALA A 49 -6.76 4.18 -2.80
CA ALA A 49 -7.50 5.00 -1.83
C ALA A 49 -8.87 5.49 -2.34
N SER A 50 -9.13 5.38 -3.65
CA SER A 50 -10.44 5.65 -4.28
C SER A 50 -11.28 4.39 -4.49
N GLN A 51 -10.75 3.22 -4.13
CA GLN A 51 -11.40 1.92 -4.29
C GLN A 51 -11.88 1.38 -2.93
N PRO A 52 -12.92 0.54 -2.90
CA PRO A 52 -13.30 -0.16 -1.68
C PRO A 52 -12.16 -1.07 -1.21
N LYS A 53 -12.02 -1.20 0.10
CA LYS A 53 -11.13 -2.21 0.70
C LYS A 53 -11.56 -3.61 0.21
N PRO A 54 -10.61 -4.51 -0.10
CA PRO A 54 -10.94 -5.89 -0.42
C PRO A 54 -11.75 -6.56 0.71
N ASP A 55 -12.88 -7.18 0.34
CA ASP A 55 -13.78 -7.85 1.28
C ASP A 55 -13.08 -9.02 1.99
N LYS A 56 -13.30 -9.13 3.31
CA LYS A 56 -12.84 -10.25 4.16
C LYS A 56 -11.32 -10.50 4.19
N ILE A 57 -10.52 -9.60 3.63
CA ILE A 57 -9.07 -9.69 3.65
C ILE A 57 -8.54 -8.73 4.70
N ASP A 58 -7.65 -9.23 5.57
CA ASP A 58 -6.94 -8.38 6.52
C ASP A 58 -5.93 -7.51 5.76
N VAL A 59 -5.96 -6.20 6.02
CA VAL A 59 -5.04 -5.26 5.38
C VAL A 59 -4.32 -4.49 6.46
N HIS A 60 -3.00 -4.46 6.37
CA HIS A 60 -2.16 -3.71 7.29
C HIS A 60 -1.13 -2.93 6.47
N VAL A 61 -1.23 -1.60 6.51
CA VAL A 61 -0.34 -0.70 5.78
C VAL A 61 0.96 -0.53 6.55
N TRP A 62 2.09 -0.53 5.85
CA TRP A 62 3.41 -0.44 6.45
C TRP A 62 4.22 0.66 5.77
N VAL A 63 4.92 1.50 6.53
CA VAL A 63 5.74 2.60 5.99
C VAL A 63 6.92 2.88 6.93
N GLY A 64 8.06 3.30 6.40
CA GLY A 64 9.20 3.73 7.21
C GLY A 64 9.02 5.15 7.76
N ALA A 65 9.45 5.39 9.00
CA ALA A 65 9.36 6.69 9.66
C ALA A 65 10.27 7.76 9.03
N GLU A 66 11.38 7.35 8.40
CA GLU A 66 12.36 8.23 7.74
C GLU A 66 12.10 8.37 6.24
N GLU A 67 10.89 8.02 5.79
CA GLU A 67 10.47 8.25 4.42
C GLU A 67 10.12 9.73 4.16
N ARG A 68 9.92 10.05 2.88
CA ARG A 68 9.43 11.37 2.50
C ARG A 68 8.03 11.58 3.09
N PRO A 69 7.67 12.82 3.46
CA PRO A 69 6.32 13.14 3.94
C PRO A 69 5.20 12.65 3.00
N ALA A 70 5.47 12.62 1.69
CA ALA A 70 4.55 12.09 0.69
C ALA A 70 4.18 10.61 0.93
N PHE A 71 5.14 9.74 1.26
CA PHE A 71 4.86 8.32 1.53
C PHE A 71 4.13 8.12 2.84
N LEU A 72 4.47 8.87 3.89
CA LEU A 72 3.73 8.85 5.16
C LEU A 72 2.26 9.27 4.95
N ALA A 73 2.03 10.35 4.20
CA ALA A 73 0.68 10.82 3.89
C ALA A 73 -0.12 9.81 3.04
N GLN A 74 0.53 9.15 2.08
CA GLN A 74 -0.09 8.13 1.23
C GLN A 74 -0.44 6.86 2.01
N ALA A 75 0.45 6.42 2.90
CA ALA A 75 0.20 5.28 3.78
C ALA A 75 -0.96 5.56 4.76
N GLN A 76 -0.95 6.72 5.42
CA GLN A 76 -2.04 7.15 6.30
C GLN A 76 -3.37 7.26 5.56
N LEU A 77 -3.37 7.87 4.37
CA LEU A 77 -4.57 8.00 3.54
C LEU A 77 -5.19 6.63 3.22
N LEU A 78 -4.38 5.63 2.85
CA LEU A 78 -4.88 4.30 2.56
C LEU A 78 -5.45 3.64 3.82
N ALA A 79 -4.70 3.72 4.92
CA ALA A 79 -5.13 3.18 6.20
C ALA A 79 -6.48 3.76 6.64
N ASP A 80 -6.66 5.09 6.52
CA ASP A 80 -7.90 5.77 6.87
C ASP A 80 -9.06 5.35 5.96
N ARG A 81 -8.84 5.35 4.63
CA ARG A 81 -9.88 5.02 3.64
C ARG A 81 -10.37 3.59 3.78
N TRP A 82 -9.48 2.68 4.12
CA TRP A 82 -9.80 1.27 4.28
C TRP A 82 -10.04 0.87 5.74
N GLN A 83 -9.93 1.79 6.69
CA GLN A 83 -9.98 1.48 8.13
C GLN A 83 -9.04 0.32 8.50
N ALA A 84 -7.84 0.34 7.91
CA ALA A 84 -6.82 -0.68 8.05
C ALA A 84 -5.81 -0.29 9.13
N SER A 85 -5.14 -1.29 9.71
CA SER A 85 -4.00 -1.06 10.61
C SER A 85 -2.86 -0.35 9.86
N LEU A 86 -2.07 0.44 10.59
CA LEU A 86 -0.90 1.14 10.07
C LEU A 86 0.29 0.94 11.01
N THR A 87 1.42 0.50 10.48
CA THR A 87 2.71 0.58 11.16
C THR A 87 3.59 1.65 10.51
N ILE A 88 4.12 2.53 11.33
CA ILE A 88 5.20 3.46 10.97
C ILE A 88 6.49 2.92 11.61
N GLU A 89 7.35 2.30 10.82
CA GLU A 89 8.55 1.61 11.30
C GLU A 89 9.71 2.58 11.53
N ILE A 90 10.15 2.69 12.79
CA ILE A 90 11.20 3.63 13.19
C ILE A 90 12.55 3.28 12.55
N ALA A 91 13.34 4.30 12.22
CA ALA A 91 14.67 4.18 11.60
C ALA A 91 14.70 3.48 10.23
N LYS A 92 13.54 3.32 9.58
CA LYS A 92 13.43 2.84 8.22
C LYS A 92 13.11 3.95 7.25
N HIS A 93 13.80 3.92 6.13
CA HIS A 93 13.56 4.74 4.95
C HIS A 93 13.10 3.86 3.79
N HIS A 94 12.66 4.48 2.71
CA HIS A 94 11.96 3.82 1.59
C HIS A 94 12.70 2.60 1.03
N PHE A 95 14.04 2.63 1.01
CA PHE A 95 14.85 1.54 0.45
C PHE A 95 15.14 0.39 1.42
N ASN A 96 15.05 0.57 2.74
CA ASN A 96 15.41 -0.46 3.72
C ASN A 96 14.23 -0.95 4.57
N VAL A 97 13.05 -0.34 4.44
CA VAL A 97 11.81 -0.81 5.09
C VAL A 97 11.45 -2.24 4.67
N ILE A 98 11.79 -2.62 3.43
CA ILE A 98 11.59 -3.98 2.92
C ILE A 98 12.57 -5.02 3.49
N ALA A 99 13.67 -4.59 4.14
CA ALA A 99 14.68 -5.51 4.66
C ALA A 99 14.12 -6.44 5.75
N GLY A 100 13.03 -6.04 6.42
CA GLY A 100 12.31 -6.93 7.35
C GLY A 100 11.82 -8.23 6.69
N LEU A 101 11.55 -8.23 5.39
CA LEU A 101 11.10 -9.42 4.66
C LEU A 101 12.17 -10.53 4.58
N GLU A 102 13.45 -10.19 4.81
CA GLU A 102 14.56 -11.14 4.78
C GLU A 102 14.72 -11.90 6.10
N ASP A 103 14.19 -11.36 7.20
CA ASP A 103 14.27 -11.97 8.54
C ASP A 103 12.92 -12.58 8.94
N PRO A 104 12.83 -13.92 9.08
CA PRO A 104 11.58 -14.58 9.50
C PRO A 104 11.13 -14.19 10.92
N LYS A 105 11.98 -13.52 11.71
CA LYS A 105 11.66 -13.04 13.06
C LYS A 105 11.34 -11.55 13.10
N SER A 106 11.32 -10.85 11.96
CA SER A 106 10.95 -9.44 11.95
C SER A 106 9.48 -9.23 12.27
N GLU A 107 9.15 -8.07 12.85
CA GLU A 107 7.76 -7.66 13.08
C GLU A 107 6.95 -7.62 11.77
N LEU A 108 7.57 -7.24 10.65
CA LEU A 108 6.94 -7.24 9.34
C LEU A 108 6.52 -8.66 8.91
N MET A 109 7.40 -9.65 9.11
CA MET A 109 7.09 -11.05 8.79
C MET A 109 6.08 -11.65 9.77
N ALA A 110 6.16 -11.29 11.07
CA ALA A 110 5.16 -11.66 12.06
C ALA A 110 3.78 -11.15 11.64
N VAL A 111 3.64 -9.85 11.37
CA VAL A 111 2.37 -9.27 10.91
C VAL A 111 1.89 -9.90 9.61
N LEU A 112 2.77 -10.18 8.65
CA LEU A 112 2.40 -10.80 7.37
C LEU A 112 1.86 -12.24 7.52
N LEU A 113 2.42 -13.03 8.42
CA LEU A 113 2.14 -14.47 8.55
C LEU A 113 1.16 -14.81 9.67
N GLU A 114 1.06 -13.99 10.70
CA GLU A 114 0.15 -14.20 11.83
C GLU A 114 -1.31 -13.94 11.42
N GLY A 115 -2.22 -14.86 11.75
CA GLY A 115 -3.64 -14.85 11.35
C GLY A 115 -4.10 -16.19 10.82
#